data_AF-A0A0A9VWR7-F1
#
_entry.id   AF-A0A0A9VWR7-F1
#
_cell.length_a   1.000
_cell.length_b   1.000
_cell.length_c   1.000
_cell.angle_alpha   90.00
_cell.angle_beta   90.00
_cell.angle_gamma   90.00
#
_symmetry.space_group_name_H-M   'P 1'
#
loop_
_entity.id
_entity.type
_entity.pdbx_description
1 polymer ?
#
loop_
_entity_poly.entity_id
_entity_poly.type
_entity_poly.pdbx_seq_one_letter_code
_entity_poly.pdbx_strand_id
1 'polypeptide(L)'
;LRKYFTELEGKISGCDVDILLLSEANVSVDEIDVFNLKGYQKFYKLREKQTGGGLVMFVKESINADLKVTNTRTFESLSVQIKSRDKEFMVIGVYRPQNVMNVYVPKREFVEELEGVVATFDEEKNLVLVGDMNVDLSLHNNNDTILYENMLEGKGFFKGIFGGATRVEI
;
A
#
# COMPACT_ATOMS: atom_id res chain seq x y z
N LEU A 1 9.46 9.90 5.58
CA LEU A 1 10.26 10.29 4.39
C LEU A 1 11.46 11.19 4.71
N ARG A 2 11.26 12.36 5.35
CA ARG A 2 12.30 13.39 5.61
C ARG A 2 13.67 12.87 6.08
N LYS A 3 13.69 11.90 7.00
CA LYS A 3 14.93 11.39 7.62
C LYS A 3 15.69 10.37 6.76
N TYR A 4 14.98 9.57 5.96
CA TYR A 4 15.54 8.36 5.34
C TYR A 4 15.53 8.40 3.81
N PHE A 5 15.15 9.52 3.20
CA PHE A 5 14.98 9.59 1.74
C PHE A 5 16.28 9.34 0.98
N THR A 6 17.39 9.98 1.38
CA THR A 6 18.69 9.77 0.73
C THR A 6 19.19 8.32 0.88
N GLU A 7 18.93 7.68 2.01
CA GLU A 7 19.26 6.26 2.20
C GLU A 7 18.40 5.37 1.30
N LEU A 8 17.10 5.67 1.19
CA LEU A 8 16.19 4.99 0.27
C LEU A 8 16.67 5.11 -1.18
N GLU A 9 17.04 6.31 -1.63
CA GLU A 9 17.60 6.54 -2.97
C GLU A 9 18.83 5.65 -3.22
N GLY A 10 19.76 5.60 -2.26
CA GLY A 10 20.93 4.74 -2.34
C GLY A 10 20.57 3.26 -2.49
N LYS A 11 19.61 2.75 -1.69
CA LYS A 11 19.16 1.36 -1.76
C LYS A 11 18.47 1.03 -3.09
N ILE A 12 17.59 1.90 -3.57
CA ILE A 12 16.84 1.67 -4.81
C ILE A 12 17.76 1.75 -6.04
N SER A 13 18.82 2.55 -6.01
CA SER A 13 19.76 2.69 -7.15
C SER A 13 20.44 1.37 -7.56
N GLY A 14 20.54 0.40 -6.64
CA GLY A 14 21.10 -0.93 -6.91
C GLY A 14 20.06 -2.03 -7.11
N CYS A 15 18.77 -1.71 -7.07
CA CYS A 15 17.68 -2.69 -7.17
C CYS A 15 16.85 -2.46 -8.43
N ASP A 16 16.40 -3.54 -9.06
CA ASP A 16 15.46 -3.47 -10.17
C ASP A 16 14.02 -3.47 -9.64
N VAL A 17 13.53 -2.29 -9.24
CA VAL A 17 12.20 -2.11 -8.64
C VAL A 17 11.32 -1.32 -9.58
N ASP A 18 10.24 -1.92 -10.09
CA ASP A 18 9.32 -1.23 -10.99
C ASP A 18 8.37 -0.28 -10.27
N ILE A 19 7.94 -0.67 -9.08
CA ILE A 19 6.94 0.02 -8.27
C ILE A 19 7.37 -0.04 -6.81
N LEU A 20 7.37 1.10 -6.16
CA LEU A 20 7.69 1.25 -4.74
C LEU A 20 6.54 1.95 -4.04
N LEU A 21 6.00 1.32 -2.99
CA LEU A 21 5.04 1.94 -2.07
C LEU A 21 5.74 2.30 -0.77
N LEU A 22 5.55 3.54 -0.33
CA LEU A 22 5.92 4.02 0.99
C LEU A 22 4.64 4.30 1.79
N SER A 23 4.47 3.56 2.89
CA SER A 23 3.52 3.91 3.94
C SER A 23 4.15 4.86 4.95
N GLU A 24 3.30 5.58 5.69
CA GLU A 24 3.75 6.52 6.73
C GLU A 24 4.76 7.55 6.21
N ALA A 25 4.46 8.12 5.04
CA ALA A 25 5.33 9.10 4.41
C ALA A 25 5.64 10.28 5.34
N ASN A 26 4.65 10.69 6.16
CA ASN A 26 4.80 11.73 7.17
C ASN A 26 5.39 13.02 6.57
N VAL A 27 4.79 13.50 5.49
CA VAL A 27 5.15 14.73 4.74
C VAL A 27 3.89 15.46 4.32
N SER A 28 3.95 16.80 4.22
CA SER A 28 2.83 17.60 3.73
C SER A 28 2.80 17.66 2.20
N VAL A 29 1.69 18.16 1.65
CA VAL A 29 1.55 18.43 0.22
C VAL A 29 2.57 19.48 -0.24
N ASP A 30 2.90 20.47 0.59
CA ASP A 30 3.88 21.52 0.24
C ASP A 30 5.32 20.99 0.20
N GLU A 31 5.60 19.89 0.88
CA GLU A 31 6.94 19.29 0.96
C GLU A 31 7.12 18.13 0.00
N ILE A 32 6.06 17.47 -0.46
CA ILE A 32 6.18 16.20 -1.19
C ILE A 32 7.03 16.33 -2.46
N ASP A 33 7.01 17.51 -3.09
CA ASP A 33 7.74 17.80 -4.32
C ASP A 33 9.26 17.83 -4.17
N VAL A 34 9.79 17.92 -2.94
CA VAL A 34 11.24 17.79 -2.72
C VAL A 34 11.70 16.33 -2.74
N PHE A 35 10.77 15.38 -2.62
CA PHE A 35 11.05 13.94 -2.58
C PHE A 35 10.71 13.29 -3.92
N ASN A 36 11.66 13.29 -4.86
CA ASN A 36 11.52 12.66 -6.16
C ASN A 36 12.57 11.57 -6.36
N LEU A 37 12.17 10.42 -6.88
CA LEU A 37 13.09 9.37 -7.30
C LEU A 37 13.32 9.50 -8.80
N LYS A 38 14.58 9.67 -9.21
CA LYS A 38 14.95 9.81 -10.63
C LYS A 38 14.49 8.59 -11.43
N GLY A 39 13.77 8.83 -12.53
CA GLY A 39 13.24 7.79 -13.41
C GLY A 39 11.92 7.18 -12.94
N TYR A 40 11.27 7.78 -11.93
CA TYR A 40 9.96 7.39 -11.45
C TYR A 40 8.99 8.56 -11.47
N GLN A 41 7.77 8.30 -11.94
CA GLN A 41 6.63 9.15 -11.66
C GLN A 41 6.11 8.87 -10.24
N LYS A 42 5.53 9.90 -9.61
CA LYS A 42 5.13 9.87 -8.20
C LYS A 42 3.63 10.12 -8.06
N PHE A 43 2.95 9.22 -7.36
CA PHE A 43 1.57 9.35 -6.92
C PHE A 43 1.53 9.44 -5.39
N TYR A 44 0.60 10.18 -4.84
CA TYR A 44 0.50 10.28 -3.38
C TYR A 44 -0.92 10.59 -2.90
N LYS A 45 -1.19 10.17 -1.67
CA LYS A 45 -2.36 10.57 -0.88
C LYS A 45 -1.86 10.92 0.51
N LEU A 46 -1.84 12.22 0.82
CA LEU A 46 -1.27 12.76 2.05
C LEU A 46 -2.39 13.32 2.94
N ARG A 47 -2.14 13.40 4.25
CA ARG A 47 -3.05 14.04 5.20
C ARG A 47 -2.71 15.53 5.29
N GLU A 48 -3.67 16.40 5.03
CA GLU A 48 -3.44 17.86 5.01
C GLU A 48 -3.08 18.46 6.38
N LYS A 49 -3.59 17.88 7.49
CA LYS A 49 -3.57 18.54 8.82
C LYS A 49 -3.21 17.62 9.98
N GLN A 50 -2.71 16.41 9.72
CA GLN A 50 -2.39 15.45 10.77
C GLN A 50 -0.96 14.93 10.63
N THR A 51 -0.31 14.72 11.78
CA THR A 51 0.91 13.92 11.88
C THR A 51 0.53 12.44 11.81
N GLY A 52 1.36 11.61 11.17
CA GLY A 52 1.08 10.20 10.96
C GLY A 52 0.42 9.89 9.61
N GLY A 53 0.88 8.83 8.94
CA GLY A 53 0.28 8.31 7.71
C GLY A 53 0.81 8.96 6.43
N GLY A 54 -0.02 8.90 5.38
CA GLY A 54 0.34 9.28 4.02
C GLY A 54 0.93 8.11 3.24
N LEU A 55 0.43 7.93 2.03
CA LEU A 55 0.94 6.98 1.05
C LEU A 55 1.64 7.72 -0.09
N VAL A 56 2.80 7.22 -0.49
CA VAL A 56 3.52 7.67 -1.69
C VAL A 56 3.88 6.45 -2.50
N MET A 57 3.51 6.45 -3.77
CA MET A 57 3.87 5.40 -4.72
C MET A 57 4.75 5.97 -5.82
N PHE A 58 5.90 5.37 -6.01
CA PHE A 58 6.79 5.64 -7.13
C PHE A 58 6.64 4.52 -8.15
N VAL A 59 6.40 4.87 -9.40
CA VAL A 59 6.28 3.93 -10.53
C VAL A 59 7.32 4.32 -11.57
N LYS A 60 8.08 3.39 -12.15
CA LYS A 60 9.05 3.75 -13.21
C LYS A 60 8.35 4.54 -14.32
N GLU A 61 9.00 5.59 -14.83
CA GLU A 61 8.45 6.46 -15.88
C GLU A 61 8.17 5.70 -17.19
N SER A 62 8.86 4.58 -17.42
CA SER A 62 8.63 3.70 -18.57
C SER A 62 7.32 2.90 -18.50
N ILE A 63 6.63 2.93 -17.35
CA ILE A 63 5.38 2.21 -17.12
C ILE A 63 4.23 3.21 -17.24
N ASN A 64 3.23 2.89 -18.07
CA ASN A 64 2.03 3.71 -18.18
C ASN A 64 1.12 3.43 -16.97
N ALA A 65 0.99 4.42 -16.08
CA ALA A 65 0.23 4.29 -14.84
C ALA A 65 -0.70 5.49 -14.64
N ASP A 66 -1.95 5.19 -14.26
CA ASP A 66 -2.97 6.20 -13.95
C ASP A 66 -3.41 6.07 -12.49
N LEU A 67 -3.51 7.20 -11.78
CA LEU A 67 -4.04 7.23 -10.43
C LEU A 67 -5.51 6.78 -10.43
N LYS A 68 -5.86 5.86 -9.53
CA LYS A 68 -7.24 5.46 -9.23
C LYS A 68 -7.53 5.78 -7.79
N VAL A 69 -8.49 6.68 -7.58
CA VAL A 69 -8.87 7.11 -6.24
C VAL A 69 -9.82 6.07 -5.65
N THR A 70 -9.38 5.42 -4.58
CA THR A 70 -10.24 4.66 -3.69
C THR A 70 -10.39 5.45 -2.39
N ASN A 71 -11.63 5.58 -1.91
CA ASN A 71 -11.93 6.20 -0.62
C ASN A 71 -12.29 5.12 0.38
N THR A 72 -11.61 5.16 1.51
CA THR A 72 -11.65 4.12 2.54
C THR A 72 -11.71 4.80 3.90
N ARG A 73 -12.43 4.20 4.85
CA ARG A 73 -12.66 4.74 6.19
C ARG A 73 -11.74 4.11 7.22
N THR A 74 -11.40 2.84 7.05
CA THR A 74 -10.67 2.01 8.02
C THR A 74 -9.17 1.92 7.73
N PHE A 75 -8.75 2.31 6.52
CA PHE A 75 -7.35 2.34 6.09
C PHE A 75 -7.08 3.48 5.11
N GLU A 76 -5.81 3.76 4.85
CA GLU A 76 -5.37 4.61 3.75
C GLU A 76 -5.10 3.76 2.51
N SER A 77 -5.55 4.24 1.36
CA SER A 77 -5.39 3.58 0.06
C SER A 77 -4.87 4.52 -1.01
N LEU A 78 -3.97 4.01 -1.85
CA LEU A 78 -3.44 4.68 -3.03
C LEU A 78 -3.34 3.63 -4.14
N SER A 79 -4.24 3.70 -5.11
CA SER A 79 -4.32 2.72 -6.19
C SER A 79 -3.82 3.31 -7.49
N VAL A 80 -3.09 2.53 -8.28
CA VAL A 80 -2.71 2.90 -9.64
C VAL A 80 -3.10 1.79 -10.60
N GLN A 81 -3.67 2.16 -11.73
CA GLN A 81 -3.94 1.24 -12.83
C GLN A 81 -2.75 1.29 -13.78
N ILE A 82 -2.15 0.15 -14.05
CA ILE A 82 -1.05 0.02 -14.99
C ILE A 82 -1.57 -0.59 -16.28
N LYS A 83 -1.23 0.07 -17.39
CA LYS A 83 -1.62 -0.31 -18.74
C LYS A 83 -0.44 -0.89 -19.48
N SER A 84 -0.50 -2.19 -19.75
CA SER A 84 0.35 -2.87 -20.72
C SER A 84 -0.47 -3.17 -21.97
N ARG A 85 0.20 -3.36 -23.12
CA ARG A 85 -0.43 -3.43 -24.46
C ARG A 85 -1.69 -4.29 -24.51
N ASP A 86 -1.68 -5.44 -23.84
CA ASP A 86 -2.76 -6.43 -23.87
C ASP A 86 -3.37 -6.71 -22.50
N LYS A 87 -2.91 -6.01 -21.44
CA LYS A 87 -3.31 -6.29 -20.06
C LYS A 87 -3.31 -5.02 -19.22
N GLU A 88 -4.37 -4.87 -18.43
CA GLU A 88 -4.41 -3.92 -17.34
C GLU A 88 -4.23 -4.66 -16.03
N PHE A 89 -3.48 -4.08 -15.11
CA PHE A 89 -3.37 -4.56 -13.74
C PHE A 89 -3.47 -3.41 -12.77
N MET A 90 -4.09 -3.68 -11.63
CA MET A 90 -4.36 -2.68 -10.60
C MET A 90 -3.45 -2.95 -9.42
N VAL A 91 -2.67 -1.94 -9.02
CA VAL A 91 -1.84 -2.00 -7.83
C VAL A 91 -2.50 -1.16 -6.76
N ILE A 92 -2.93 -1.80 -5.67
CA ILE A 92 -3.57 -1.17 -4.54
C ILE A 92 -2.55 -1.08 -3.41
N GLY A 93 -2.06 0.12 -3.16
CA GLY A 93 -1.26 0.43 -1.99
C GLY A 93 -2.14 0.63 -0.76
N VAL A 94 -1.85 -0.09 0.33
CA VAL A 94 -2.63 -0.04 1.57
C VAL A 94 -1.74 0.28 2.77
N TYR A 95 -2.24 1.16 3.63
CA TYR A 95 -1.73 1.32 4.99
C TYR A 95 -2.90 1.31 5.97
N ARG A 96 -2.94 0.29 6.84
CA ARG A 96 -3.91 0.21 7.94
C ARG A 96 -3.26 0.77 9.21
N PRO A 97 -3.64 1.98 9.67
CA PRO A 97 -3.21 2.46 10.98
C PRO A 97 -3.92 1.69 12.09
N GLN A 98 -3.30 1.58 13.27
CA GLN A 98 -3.96 0.98 14.44
C GLN A 98 -5.16 1.81 14.93
N ASN A 99 -5.10 3.13 14.73
CA ASN A 99 -6.17 4.07 15.06
C ASN A 99 -6.41 5.00 13.87
N VAL A 100 -7.68 5.22 13.53
CA VAL A 100 -8.09 6.23 12.55
C VAL A 100 -8.73 7.39 13.32
N MET A 101 -8.20 8.60 13.16
CA MET A 101 -8.69 9.81 13.88
C MET A 101 -8.78 9.60 15.41
N ASN A 102 -7.81 8.91 16.01
CA ASN A 102 -7.76 8.55 17.44
C ASN A 102 -8.86 7.58 17.90
N VAL A 103 -9.55 6.92 16.97
CA VAL A 103 -10.51 5.86 17.24
C VAL A 103 -9.92 4.53 16.79
N TYR A 104 -9.97 3.54 17.68
CA TYR A 104 -9.59 2.17 17.34
C TYR A 104 -10.55 1.62 16.29
N VAL A 105 -10.00 1.09 15.20
CA VAL A 105 -10.79 0.43 14.16
C VAL A 105 -10.55 -1.08 14.24
N PRO A 106 -11.57 -1.88 14.54
CA PRO A 106 -11.45 -3.34 14.56
C PRO A 106 -10.90 -3.89 13.23
N LYS A 107 -10.06 -4.92 13.30
CA LYS A 107 -9.51 -5.56 12.09
C LYS A 107 -10.61 -6.12 11.21
N ARG A 108 -11.69 -6.63 11.79
CA ARG A 108 -12.87 -7.09 11.05
C ARG A 108 -13.44 -6.01 10.11
N GLU A 109 -13.66 -4.80 10.61
CA GLU A 109 -14.18 -3.69 9.78
C GLU A 109 -13.22 -3.34 8.65
N PHE A 110 -11.92 -3.43 8.90
CA PHE A 110 -10.89 -3.29 7.87
C PHE A 110 -10.98 -4.38 6.80
N VAL A 111 -11.11 -5.66 7.19
CA VAL A 111 -11.21 -6.75 6.22
C VAL A 111 -12.49 -6.64 5.38
N GLU A 112 -13.62 -6.31 6.00
CA GLU A 112 -14.89 -6.10 5.29
C GLU A 112 -14.81 -4.94 4.28
N GLU A 113 -14.18 -3.82 4.65
CA GLU A 113 -14.00 -2.69 3.72
C GLU A 113 -12.98 -3.04 2.61
N LEU A 114 -11.88 -3.72 2.94
CA LEU A 114 -10.90 -4.15 1.96
C LEU A 114 -11.49 -5.14 0.95
N GLU A 115 -12.30 -6.10 1.41
CA GLU A 115 -13.02 -7.02 0.54
C GLU A 115 -13.93 -6.26 -0.44
N GLY A 116 -14.65 -5.24 0.04
CA GLY A 116 -15.46 -4.36 -0.80
C GLY A 116 -14.63 -3.66 -1.87
N VAL A 117 -13.45 -3.14 -1.52
CA VAL A 117 -12.52 -2.52 -2.48
C VAL A 117 -12.01 -3.53 -3.50
N VAL A 118 -11.56 -4.70 -3.07
CA VAL A 118 -11.09 -5.78 -3.96
C VAL A 118 -12.20 -6.20 -4.93
N ALA A 119 -13.44 -6.32 -4.44
CA ALA A 119 -14.59 -6.69 -5.26
C ALA A 119 -14.90 -5.66 -6.36
N THR A 120 -14.52 -4.39 -6.20
CA THR A 120 -14.69 -3.39 -7.28
C THR A 120 -13.77 -3.61 -8.48
N PHE A 121 -12.71 -4.41 -8.32
CA PHE A 121 -11.72 -4.70 -9.35
C PHE A 121 -11.71 -6.20 -9.74
N ASP A 122 -12.69 -6.99 -9.26
CA ASP A 122 -12.76 -8.45 -9.42
C ASP A 122 -12.86 -8.87 -10.90
N GLU A 123 -13.43 -8.00 -11.75
CA GLU A 123 -13.52 -8.24 -13.19
C GLU A 123 -12.16 -8.16 -13.92
N GLU A 124 -11.14 -7.49 -13.36
CA GLU A 124 -9.87 -7.21 -14.05
C GLU A 124 -8.77 -8.26 -13.85
N LYS A 125 -8.99 -9.29 -13.02
CA LYS A 125 -8.15 -10.50 -12.82
C LYS A 125 -6.64 -10.33 -12.56
N ASN A 126 -6.13 -9.10 -12.49
CA ASN A 126 -4.71 -8.80 -12.24
C ASN A 126 -4.61 -7.73 -11.13
N LEU A 127 -4.94 -8.11 -9.89
CA LEU A 127 -4.81 -7.23 -8.72
C LEU A 127 -3.51 -7.53 -7.97
N VAL A 128 -2.76 -6.49 -7.63
CA VAL A 128 -1.63 -6.54 -6.71
C VAL A 128 -1.98 -5.72 -5.48
N LEU A 129 -2.06 -6.39 -4.34
CA LEU A 129 -2.23 -5.73 -3.05
C LEU A 129 -0.86 -5.62 -2.36
N VAL A 130 -0.46 -4.41 -1.97
CA VAL A 130 0.85 -4.15 -1.35
C VAL A 130 0.74 -3.13 -0.24
N GLY A 131 1.51 -3.31 0.82
CA GLY A 131 1.67 -2.32 1.89
C GLY A 131 1.60 -2.92 3.28
N ASP A 132 1.33 -2.07 4.26
CA ASP A 132 1.31 -2.44 5.67
C ASP A 132 -0.14 -2.57 6.17
N MET A 133 -0.56 -3.82 6.30
CA MET A 133 -1.89 -4.19 6.77
C MET A 133 -1.99 -4.18 8.30
N ASN A 134 -0.88 -4.10 9.04
CA ASN A 134 -0.84 -4.29 10.50
C ASN A 134 -1.64 -5.54 10.97
N VAL A 135 -1.53 -6.64 10.21
CA VAL A 135 -2.06 -7.97 10.55
C VAL A 135 -0.87 -8.91 10.74
N ASP A 136 -0.78 -9.51 11.93
CA ASP A 136 0.26 -10.50 12.21
C ASP A 136 -0.15 -11.87 11.66
N LEU A 137 0.48 -12.25 10.56
CA LEU A 137 0.24 -13.52 9.86
C LEU A 137 0.92 -14.72 10.53
N SER A 138 1.69 -14.53 11.60
CA SER A 138 2.26 -15.63 12.38
C SER A 138 1.28 -16.19 13.41
N LEU A 139 0.22 -15.43 13.73
CA LEU A 139 -0.79 -15.80 14.72
C LEU A 139 -1.90 -16.65 14.07
N HIS A 140 -1.58 -17.86 13.62
CA HIS A 140 -2.50 -18.74 12.88
C HIS A 140 -3.80 -19.11 13.62
N ASN A 141 -3.84 -18.95 14.96
CA ASN A 141 -5.04 -19.20 15.78
C ASN A 141 -5.81 -17.92 16.13
N ASN A 142 -5.41 -16.76 15.61
CA ASN A 142 -6.10 -15.50 15.85
C ASN A 142 -7.24 -15.31 14.84
N ASN A 143 -8.45 -15.03 15.35
CA ASN A 143 -9.63 -14.84 14.50
C ASN A 143 -9.48 -13.73 13.46
N ASP A 144 -8.78 -12.64 13.77
CA ASP A 144 -8.57 -11.55 12.81
C ASP A 144 -7.62 -11.99 11.68
N THR A 145 -6.57 -12.75 12.01
CA THR A 145 -5.61 -13.29 11.04
C THR A 145 -6.33 -14.28 10.11
N ILE A 146 -7.08 -15.23 10.68
CA ILE A 146 -7.88 -16.20 9.92
C ILE A 146 -8.89 -15.50 9.01
N LEU A 147 -9.58 -14.46 9.51
CA LEU A 147 -10.52 -13.68 8.71
C LEU A 147 -9.84 -13.03 7.50
N TYR A 148 -8.68 -12.41 7.71
CA TYR A 148 -7.91 -11.78 6.64
C TYR A 148 -7.38 -12.80 5.62
N GLU A 149 -6.81 -13.92 6.07
CA GLU A 149 -6.31 -14.97 5.19
C GLU A 149 -7.44 -15.60 4.37
N ASN A 150 -8.58 -15.92 5.00
CA ASN A 150 -9.75 -16.47 4.29
C ASN A 150 -10.28 -15.51 3.22
N MET A 151 -10.27 -14.19 3.48
CA MET A 151 -10.69 -13.20 2.49
C MET A 151 -9.74 -13.20 1.28
N LEU A 152 -8.42 -13.20 1.53
CA LEU A 152 -7.43 -13.24 0.46
C LEU A 152 -7.56 -14.53 -0.37
N GLU A 153 -7.65 -15.68 0.28
CA GLU A 153 -7.80 -16.98 -0.38
C GLU A 153 -9.11 -17.08 -1.16
N GLY A 154 -10.22 -16.62 -0.57
CA GLY A 154 -11.54 -16.58 -1.20
C GLY A 154 -11.58 -15.69 -2.45
N LYS A 155 -10.67 -14.71 -2.56
CA LYS A 155 -10.48 -13.84 -3.72
C LYS A 155 -9.33 -14.29 -4.63
N GLY A 156 -8.72 -15.45 -4.37
CA GLY A 156 -7.66 -16.02 -5.21
C GLY A 156 -6.30 -15.33 -5.09
N PHE A 157 -6.07 -14.54 -4.04
CA PHE A 157 -4.74 -13.97 -3.78
C PHE A 157 -3.77 -15.06 -3.32
N PHE A 158 -2.56 -14.99 -3.85
CA PHE A 158 -1.42 -15.74 -3.34
C PHE A 158 -0.44 -14.77 -2.66
N LYS A 159 0.09 -15.19 -1.52
CA LYS A 159 1.02 -14.38 -0.73
C LYS A 159 2.39 -14.30 -1.40
N GLY A 160 2.80 -13.10 -1.81
CA GLY A 160 4.11 -12.83 -2.43
C GLY A 160 5.14 -12.21 -1.47
N ILE A 161 5.25 -12.69 -0.21
CA ILE A 161 6.27 -12.17 0.70
C ILE A 161 7.63 -12.82 0.40
N PHE A 162 8.58 -12.03 -0.08
CA PHE A 162 9.98 -12.42 -0.24
C PHE A 162 10.81 -11.65 0.79
N GLY A 163 11.26 -12.30 1.87
CA GLY A 163 12.20 -11.69 2.83
C GLY A 163 11.96 -11.91 4.33
N GLY A 164 10.88 -12.59 4.74
CA GLY A 164 10.57 -12.83 6.16
C GLY A 164 9.91 -11.64 6.88
N ALA A 165 9.59 -11.80 8.17
CA ALA A 165 9.01 -10.73 8.99
C ALA A 165 10.05 -9.65 9.32
N THR A 166 9.69 -8.38 9.16
CA THR A 166 10.62 -7.23 9.31
C THR A 166 10.53 -6.53 10.67
N ARG A 167 9.56 -6.89 11.52
CA ARG A 167 9.44 -6.34 12.87
C ARG A 167 10.18 -7.24 13.86
N VAL A 168 11.35 -6.79 14.30
CA VAL A 168 12.01 -7.29 15.51
C VAL A 168 11.46 -6.44 16.66
N GLU A 169 10.68 -7.04 17.56
CA GLU A 169 10.38 -6.39 18.83
C GLU A 169 11.69 -6.22 19.60
N ILE A 170 12.00 -4.97 19.99
CA ILE A 170 13.09 -4.64 20.92
C ILE A 170 12.46 -4.44 22.30
#